data_AF-A0A6G7PAT4-F1
#
_entry.id   AF-A0A6G7PAT4-F1
#
_cell.length_a   1.000
_cell.length_b   1.000
_cell.length_c   1.000
_cell.angle_alpha   90.00
_cell.angle_beta   90.00
_cell.angle_gamma   90.00
#
_symmetry.space_group_name_H-M   'P 1'
#
loop_
_entity.id
_entity.type
_entity.pdbx_description
1 polymer ?
#
loop_
_entity_poly.entity_id
_entity_poly.type
_entity_poly.pdbx_seq_one_letter_code
_entity_poly.pdbx_strand_id
1 'polypeptide(L)'
;MSHDTLPRPARTRKEPAAGSPAPAARRRHWTRRPNPVAGTGALIWLVVVLIPVYAMISASLTRQDQSLDGNPLKPPSDPTLENYNTVLDSGFGHLLANTAIVAVAVVGLVLVLAVPLAYVAVRTANRWSGAAFRLFLLGVAIPAQAVVVPLYLLIAKLGLYDTLPAVILPTAAFAMPVSVLILTGTLRDISEELYEAMALDGASSLRMLFQLVIPLAKGGISTVVIYSALQAWNGFLFPLIFTQSDGPRVLTLGLFNYVSQFGVNVPALLASVVLSGIPIFAVYLVARRSLVSGLMGVGGK
;
A
#
# COMPACT_ATOMS: atom_id res chain seq x y z
N MET A 1 30.75 92.67 -18.08
CA MET A 1 32.07 92.27 -17.55
C MET A 1 31.82 91.00 -16.72
N SER A 2 31.59 89.83 -17.30
CA SER A 2 32.41 89.00 -18.20
C SER A 2 33.62 88.40 -17.51
N HIS A 3 33.40 87.23 -16.88
CA HIS A 3 34.36 86.13 -16.71
C HIS A 3 33.52 84.85 -16.83
N ASP A 4 33.55 84.14 -17.95
CA ASP A 4 34.57 83.18 -18.38
C ASP A 4 34.53 81.90 -17.52
N THR A 5 34.01 80.79 -18.08
CA THR A 5 34.72 79.50 -18.16
C THR A 5 33.86 78.39 -18.78
N LEU A 6 34.53 77.72 -19.73
CA LEU A 6 34.19 76.65 -20.66
C LEU A 6 33.83 75.27 -20.00
N PRO A 7 33.42 74.25 -20.80
CA PRO A 7 32.50 73.19 -20.38
C PRO A 7 33.17 71.99 -19.69
N ARG A 8 32.42 71.32 -18.79
CA ARG A 8 32.84 70.06 -18.16
C ARG A 8 32.49 68.84 -19.02
N PRO A 9 33.38 67.83 -19.11
CA PRO A 9 33.24 66.67 -19.99
C PRO A 9 32.20 65.65 -19.51
N ALA A 10 31.69 64.90 -20.49
CA ALA A 10 30.70 63.85 -20.35
C ALA A 10 31.06 62.81 -19.27
N ARG A 11 30.14 62.58 -18.32
CA ARG A 11 30.20 61.42 -17.43
C ARG A 11 29.87 60.17 -18.25
N THR A 12 30.91 59.40 -18.57
CA THR A 12 30.78 57.99 -18.96
C THR A 12 30.02 57.25 -17.86
N ARG A 13 28.78 56.84 -18.18
CA ARG A 13 27.96 55.96 -17.35
C ARG A 13 28.69 54.60 -17.31
N LYS A 14 29.36 54.30 -16.19
CA LYS A 14 29.82 52.93 -15.91
C LYS A 14 28.58 52.04 -15.88
N GLU A 15 28.49 51.12 -16.83
CA GLU A 15 27.59 49.98 -16.76
C GLU A 15 27.84 49.23 -15.45
N PRO A 16 26.80 48.78 -14.73
CA PRO A 16 27.02 47.89 -13.61
C PRO A 16 27.59 46.58 -14.16
N ALA A 17 28.84 46.30 -13.77
CA ALA A 17 29.52 45.05 -14.05
C ALA A 17 28.59 43.87 -13.69
N ALA A 18 28.43 42.95 -14.64
CA ALA A 18 27.70 41.71 -14.48
C ALA A 18 28.08 41.07 -13.13
N GLY A 19 27.07 40.96 -12.26
CA GLY A 19 27.23 40.34 -10.95
C GLY A 19 27.80 38.94 -11.11
N SER A 20 28.88 38.68 -10.39
CA SER A 20 29.54 37.38 -10.28
C SER A 20 28.50 36.25 -10.11
N PRO A 21 28.68 35.10 -10.77
CA PRO A 21 27.80 33.96 -10.54
C PRO A 21 27.82 33.59 -9.05
N ALA A 22 26.63 33.52 -8.46
CA ALA A 22 26.46 33.10 -7.06
C ALA A 22 27.21 31.79 -6.79
N PRO A 23 27.84 31.61 -5.62
CA PRO A 23 28.61 30.41 -5.34
C PRO A 23 27.68 29.19 -5.42
N ALA A 24 28.00 28.28 -6.34
CA ALA A 24 27.33 27.00 -6.50
C ALA A 24 27.15 26.35 -5.13
N ALA A 25 25.90 26.09 -4.75
CA ALA A 25 25.56 25.41 -3.51
C ALA A 25 26.38 24.13 -3.40
N ARG A 26 27.34 24.10 -2.47
CA ARG A 26 28.17 22.94 -2.16
C ARG A 26 27.23 21.77 -1.91
N ARG A 27 27.15 20.85 -2.88
CA ARG A 27 26.54 19.52 -2.69
C ARG A 27 27.24 18.90 -1.48
N ARG A 28 26.56 18.87 -0.33
CA ARG A 28 27.01 18.14 0.86
C ARG A 28 27.06 16.67 0.45
N HIS A 29 28.23 16.20 0.03
CA HIS A 29 28.52 14.78 0.00
C HIS A 29 28.33 14.28 1.42
N TRP A 30 27.19 13.62 1.69
CA TRP A 30 27.02 12.78 2.86
C TRP A 30 28.11 11.72 2.78
N THR A 31 29.27 12.00 3.37
CA THR A 31 30.28 10.99 3.63
C THR A 31 29.63 9.99 4.58
N ARG A 32 29.14 8.87 4.03
CA ARG A 32 28.66 7.72 4.79
C ARG A 32 29.83 7.18 5.59
N ARG A 33 30.11 7.77 6.75
CA ARG A 33 30.98 7.13 7.73
C ARG A 33 30.27 5.83 8.12
N PRO A 34 30.92 4.67 8.04
CA PRO A 34 30.31 3.43 8.48
C PRO A 34 29.93 3.61 9.96
N ASN A 35 28.65 3.41 10.26
CA ASN A 35 28.14 3.42 11.63
C ASN A 35 28.04 1.96 12.10
N PRO A 36 29.09 1.39 12.71
CA PRO A 36 29.11 -0.01 13.08
C PRO A 36 28.03 -0.34 14.10
N VAL A 37 27.68 0.59 15.00
CA VAL A 37 26.62 0.41 16.01
C VAL A 37 25.25 0.25 15.37
N ALA A 38 24.93 1.08 14.37
CA ALA A 38 23.70 0.92 13.60
C ALA A 38 23.72 -0.39 12.78
N GLY A 39 24.89 -0.79 12.26
CA GLY A 39 25.07 -2.04 11.53
C GLY A 39 24.86 -3.28 12.40
N THR A 40 25.48 -3.35 13.58
CA THR A 40 25.28 -4.45 14.53
C THR A 40 23.87 -4.45 15.09
N GLY A 41 23.30 -3.29 15.42
CA GLY A 41 21.90 -3.19 15.85
C GLY A 41 20.93 -3.73 14.79
N ALA A 42 21.13 -3.39 13.51
CA ALA A 42 20.33 -3.93 12.41
C ALA A 42 20.50 -5.45 12.23
N LEU A 43 21.72 -5.97 12.43
CA LEU A 43 22.00 -7.41 12.32
C LEU A 43 21.36 -8.20 13.46
N ILE A 44 21.41 -7.70 14.69
CA ILE A 44 20.70 -8.30 15.84
C ILE A 44 19.20 -8.31 15.56
N TRP A 45 18.66 -7.20 15.09
CA TRP A 45 17.24 -7.10 14.75
C TRP A 45 16.84 -8.08 13.65
N LEU A 46 17.67 -8.25 12.62
CA LEU A 46 17.47 -9.24 11.58
C LEU A 46 17.37 -10.66 12.15
N VAL A 47 18.27 -11.03 13.08
CA VAL A 47 18.22 -12.34 13.74
C VAL A 47 16.92 -12.52 14.51
N VAL A 48 16.49 -11.52 15.29
CA VAL A 48 15.24 -11.57 16.05
C VAL A 48 14.02 -11.81 15.14
N VAL A 49 13.97 -11.14 13.97
CA VAL A 49 12.90 -11.33 12.98
C VAL A 49 12.95 -12.70 12.30
N LEU A 50 14.15 -13.25 12.09
CA LEU A 50 14.31 -14.56 11.45
C LEU A 50 13.93 -15.74 12.34
N ILE A 51 13.99 -15.60 13.67
CA ILE A 51 13.63 -16.68 14.61
C ILE A 51 12.20 -17.23 14.38
N PRO A 52 11.12 -16.42 14.39
CA PRO A 52 9.77 -16.94 14.16
C PRO A 52 9.57 -17.45 12.72
N VAL A 53 10.24 -16.86 11.73
CA VAL A 53 10.20 -17.34 10.34
C VAL A 53 10.86 -18.71 10.22
N TYR A 54 12.01 -18.90 10.87
CA TYR A 54 12.68 -20.18 10.96
C TYR A 54 11.80 -21.22 11.67
N ALA A 55 11.23 -20.88 12.84
CA ALA A 55 10.36 -21.79 13.58
C ALA A 55 9.15 -22.23 12.72
N MET A 56 8.55 -21.29 11.98
CA MET A 56 7.44 -21.55 11.07
C MET A 56 7.83 -22.51 9.94
N ILE A 57 8.95 -22.26 9.25
CA ILE A 57 9.43 -23.11 8.14
C ILE A 57 9.89 -24.47 8.65
N SER A 58 10.56 -24.49 9.81
CA SER A 58 11.03 -25.70 10.47
C SER A 58 9.83 -26.60 10.82
N ALA A 59 8.83 -26.04 11.50
CA ALA A 59 7.63 -26.78 11.88
C ALA A 59 6.78 -27.22 10.69
N SER A 60 6.73 -26.46 9.59
CA SER A 60 6.01 -26.90 8.38
C SER A 60 6.67 -28.09 7.67
N LEU A 61 7.96 -28.33 7.93
CA LEU A 61 8.70 -29.50 7.42
C LEU A 61 8.71 -30.68 8.40
N THR A 62 8.13 -30.52 9.59
CA THR A 62 8.08 -31.56 10.63
C THR A 62 6.84 -32.44 10.47
N ARG A 63 6.92 -33.71 10.86
CA ARG A 63 5.76 -34.60 10.93
C ARG A 63 4.84 -34.23 12.11
N GLN A 64 3.54 -34.49 11.99
CA GLN A 64 2.56 -34.11 13.02
C GLN A 64 2.84 -34.72 14.40
N ASP A 65 3.32 -35.97 14.46
CA ASP A 65 3.71 -36.67 15.69
C ASP A 65 4.89 -35.99 16.41
N GLN A 66 5.90 -35.56 15.65
CA GLN A 66 7.08 -34.86 16.16
C GLN A 66 6.77 -33.40 16.55
N SER A 67 5.75 -32.79 15.95
CA SER A 67 5.35 -31.40 16.26
C SER A 67 4.76 -31.23 17.66
N LEU A 68 4.41 -32.33 18.35
CA LEU A 68 3.84 -32.32 19.70
C LEU A 68 4.90 -32.24 20.81
N ASP A 69 6.19 -32.35 20.48
CA ASP A 69 7.33 -32.35 21.43
C ASP A 69 7.56 -30.98 22.13
N GLY A 70 6.83 -29.93 21.76
CA GLY A 70 6.77 -28.67 22.51
C GLY A 70 7.95 -27.69 22.36
N ASN A 71 9.00 -28.03 21.58
CA ASN A 71 10.11 -27.10 21.28
C ASN A 71 10.05 -26.59 19.82
N PRO A 72 9.57 -25.35 19.57
CA PRO A 72 9.40 -24.80 18.22
C PRO A 72 10.72 -24.49 17.49
N LEU A 73 11.84 -24.43 18.21
CA LEU A 73 13.15 -24.08 17.62
C LEU A 73 13.99 -25.32 17.28
N LYS A 74 13.56 -26.50 17.72
CA LYS A 74 14.24 -27.76 17.39
C LYS A 74 14.08 -28.02 15.88
N PRO A 75 15.18 -28.23 15.13
CA PRO A 75 15.07 -28.61 13.73
C PRO A 75 14.37 -29.98 13.59
N PRO A 76 13.64 -30.22 12.50
CA PRO A 76 13.05 -31.53 12.21
C PRO A 76 14.14 -32.61 12.17
N SER A 77 13.90 -33.72 12.86
CA SER A 77 14.77 -34.90 12.80
C SER A 77 14.74 -35.53 11.41
N ASP A 78 13.53 -35.61 10.81
CA ASP A 78 13.27 -36.16 9.49
C ASP A 78 12.39 -35.18 8.68
N PRO A 79 13.01 -34.22 7.96
CA PRO A 79 12.27 -33.23 7.18
C PRO A 79 11.41 -33.88 6.09
N THR A 80 10.16 -33.45 5.95
CA THR A 80 9.22 -33.95 4.95
C THR A 80 8.46 -32.81 4.25
N LEU A 81 8.05 -33.04 3.00
CA LEU A 81 7.19 -32.15 2.22
C LEU A 81 5.71 -32.60 2.22
N GLU A 82 5.37 -33.64 2.98
CA GLU A 82 4.03 -34.21 3.07
C GLU A 82 2.96 -33.16 3.44
N ASN A 83 3.28 -32.23 4.33
CA ASN A 83 2.39 -31.14 4.72
C ASN A 83 2.10 -30.18 3.55
N TYR A 84 3.09 -29.91 2.69
CA TYR A 84 2.90 -29.07 1.51
C TYR A 84 2.02 -29.77 0.47
N ASN A 85 2.24 -31.07 0.23
CA ASN A 85 1.38 -31.85 -0.66
C ASN A 85 -0.06 -31.87 -0.15
N THR A 86 -0.24 -32.13 1.15
CA THR A 86 -1.55 -32.10 1.82
C THR A 86 -2.27 -30.76 1.57
N VAL A 87 -1.56 -29.63 1.68
CA VAL A 87 -2.14 -28.31 1.42
C VAL A 87 -2.46 -28.10 -0.06
N LEU A 88 -1.54 -28.46 -0.95
CA LEU A 88 -1.75 -28.29 -2.39
C LEU A 88 -2.94 -29.11 -2.90
N ASP A 89 -3.08 -30.34 -2.41
CA ASP A 89 -4.15 -31.27 -2.77
C ASP A 89 -5.50 -30.86 -2.15
N SER A 90 -5.51 -30.09 -1.05
CA SER A 90 -6.73 -29.61 -0.38
C SER A 90 -7.41 -28.42 -1.08
N GLY A 91 -7.08 -28.15 -2.35
CA GLY A 91 -7.65 -27.02 -3.10
C GLY A 91 -7.01 -25.65 -2.81
N PHE A 92 -5.76 -25.61 -2.34
CA PHE A 92 -5.03 -24.35 -2.09
C PHE A 92 -5.00 -23.42 -3.32
N GLY A 93 -4.87 -23.99 -4.52
CA GLY A 93 -4.88 -23.20 -5.76
C GLY A 93 -6.18 -22.40 -5.96
N HIS A 94 -7.33 -22.98 -5.59
CA HIS A 94 -8.63 -22.31 -5.64
C HIS A 94 -8.72 -21.17 -4.62
N LEU A 95 -8.30 -21.42 -3.38
CA LEU A 95 -8.24 -20.41 -2.33
C LEU A 95 -7.33 -19.23 -2.72
N LEU A 96 -6.17 -19.54 -3.30
CA LEU A 96 -5.21 -18.55 -3.81
C LEU A 96 -5.82 -17.73 -4.95
N ALA A 97 -6.48 -18.38 -5.91
CA ALA A 97 -7.13 -17.72 -7.03
C ALA A 97 -8.23 -16.76 -6.56
N ASN A 98 -9.12 -17.22 -5.66
CA ASN A 98 -10.16 -16.38 -5.07
C ASN A 98 -9.58 -15.18 -4.31
N THR A 99 -8.53 -15.39 -3.52
CA THR A 99 -7.87 -14.29 -2.78
C THR A 99 -7.26 -13.27 -3.73
N ALA A 100 -6.61 -13.74 -4.81
CA ALA A 100 -6.06 -12.86 -5.84
C ALA A 100 -7.16 -12.07 -6.57
N ILE A 101 -8.28 -12.72 -6.92
CA ILE A 101 -9.44 -12.06 -7.54
C ILE A 101 -9.99 -10.99 -6.62
N VAL A 102 -10.19 -11.29 -5.34
CA VAL A 102 -10.67 -10.33 -4.34
C VAL A 102 -9.69 -9.16 -4.22
N ALA A 103 -8.39 -9.42 -4.13
CA ALA A 103 -7.38 -8.37 -4.03
C ALA A 103 -7.35 -7.44 -5.25
N VAL A 104 -7.35 -7.99 -6.46
CA VAL A 104 -7.36 -7.20 -7.71
C VAL A 104 -8.65 -6.40 -7.83
N ALA A 105 -9.81 -7.00 -7.54
CA ALA A 105 -11.10 -6.33 -7.60
C ALA A 105 -11.21 -5.19 -6.57
N VAL A 106 -10.75 -5.41 -5.34
CA VAL A 106 -10.70 -4.38 -4.29
C VAL A 106 -9.80 -3.23 -4.72
N VAL A 107 -8.58 -3.50 -5.17
CA VAL A 107 -7.65 -2.46 -5.65
C VAL A 107 -8.27 -1.68 -6.80
N GLY A 108 -8.82 -2.36 -7.79
CA GLY A 108 -9.46 -1.73 -8.94
C GLY A 108 -10.62 -0.82 -8.53
N LEU A 109 -11.53 -1.32 -7.69
CA LEU A 109 -12.67 -0.56 -7.20
C LEU A 109 -12.23 0.66 -6.37
N VAL A 110 -11.25 0.47 -5.48
CA VAL A 110 -10.70 1.56 -4.67
C VAL A 110 -10.06 2.62 -5.55
N LEU A 111 -9.25 2.27 -6.54
CA LEU A 111 -8.62 3.27 -7.41
C LEU A 111 -9.63 4.03 -8.27
N VAL A 112 -10.58 3.30 -8.87
CA VAL A 112 -11.62 3.90 -9.72
C VAL A 112 -12.44 4.93 -8.95
N LEU A 113 -12.70 4.70 -7.66
CA LEU A 113 -13.51 5.60 -6.84
C LEU A 113 -12.67 6.65 -6.08
N ALA A 114 -11.55 6.25 -5.48
CA ALA A 114 -10.77 7.11 -4.61
C ALA A 114 -9.98 8.19 -5.37
N VAL A 115 -9.49 7.89 -6.58
CA VAL A 115 -8.70 8.86 -7.37
C VAL A 115 -9.55 10.06 -7.80
N PRO A 116 -10.75 9.87 -8.42
CA PRO A 116 -11.63 11.00 -8.71
C PRO A 116 -12.13 11.71 -7.45
N LEU A 117 -12.44 10.97 -6.38
CA LEU A 117 -12.93 11.56 -5.14
C LEU A 117 -11.87 12.45 -4.48
N ALA A 118 -10.62 12.00 -4.41
CA ALA A 118 -9.51 12.81 -3.91
C ALA A 118 -9.24 14.04 -4.80
N TYR A 119 -9.33 13.88 -6.12
CA TYR A 119 -9.19 14.99 -7.06
C TYR A 119 -10.24 16.09 -6.81
N VAL A 120 -11.51 15.71 -6.69
CA VAL A 120 -12.61 16.65 -6.39
C VAL A 120 -12.43 17.27 -5.00
N ALA A 121 -12.02 16.49 -4.00
CA ALA A 121 -11.81 16.96 -2.64
C ALA A 121 -10.71 18.03 -2.53
N VAL A 122 -9.64 17.90 -3.32
CA VAL A 122 -8.54 18.89 -3.36
C VAL A 122 -8.91 20.10 -4.20
N ARG A 123 -9.59 19.90 -5.35
CA ARG A 123 -9.78 20.97 -6.34
C ARG A 123 -11.08 21.76 -6.17
N THR A 124 -12.03 21.26 -5.40
CA THR A 124 -13.29 21.97 -5.17
C THR A 124 -13.24 22.77 -3.88
N ALA A 125 -13.03 24.08 -3.98
CA ALA A 125 -12.94 25.01 -2.84
C ALA A 125 -14.32 25.43 -2.27
N ASN A 126 -15.26 24.49 -2.11
CA ASN A 126 -16.57 24.77 -1.52
C ASN A 126 -16.66 24.22 -0.08
N ARG A 127 -17.27 24.98 0.85
CA ARG A 127 -17.47 24.56 2.24
C ARG A 127 -18.17 23.20 2.37
N TRP A 128 -19.06 22.88 1.42
CA TRP A 128 -19.81 21.63 1.39
C TRP A 128 -18.94 20.44 0.98
N SER A 129 -18.01 20.64 0.04
CA SER A 129 -17.02 19.64 -0.35
C SER A 129 -16.09 19.31 0.83
N GLY A 130 -15.57 20.36 1.50
CA GLY A 130 -14.73 20.18 2.68
C GLY A 130 -15.47 19.52 3.86
N ALA A 131 -16.75 19.83 4.07
CA ALA A 131 -17.58 19.17 5.07
C ALA A 131 -17.86 17.70 4.74
N ALA A 132 -18.24 17.40 3.49
CA ALA A 132 -18.47 16.03 3.02
C ALA A 132 -17.19 15.18 3.11
N PHE A 133 -16.04 15.73 2.76
CA PHE A 133 -14.74 15.07 2.93
C PHE A 133 -14.44 14.73 4.39
N ARG A 134 -14.65 15.67 5.32
CA ARG A 134 -14.47 15.42 6.77
C ARG A 134 -15.45 14.37 7.28
N LEU A 135 -16.71 14.43 6.88
CA LEU A 135 -17.73 13.44 7.23
C LEU A 135 -17.34 12.05 6.73
N PHE A 136 -16.85 11.96 5.49
CA PHE A 136 -16.36 10.72 4.90
C PHE A 136 -15.18 10.12 5.67
N LEU A 137 -14.25 10.97 6.14
CA LEU A 137 -13.12 10.51 6.96
C LEU A 137 -13.53 9.98 8.35
N LEU A 138 -14.69 10.38 8.89
CA LEU A 138 -15.22 9.77 10.11
C LEU A 138 -15.49 8.27 9.92
N GLY A 139 -15.66 7.80 8.68
CA GLY A 139 -15.75 6.37 8.35
C GLY A 139 -14.54 5.55 8.80
N VAL A 140 -13.35 6.16 8.94
CA VAL A 140 -12.15 5.49 9.49
C VAL A 140 -12.37 5.05 10.94
N ALA A 141 -13.17 5.80 11.70
CA ALA A 141 -13.41 5.54 13.11
C ALA A 141 -14.43 4.42 13.35
N ILE A 142 -15.17 3.97 12.32
CA ILE A 142 -16.18 2.94 12.45
C ILE A 142 -15.48 1.57 12.41
N PRO A 143 -15.48 0.79 13.50
CA PRO A 143 -14.94 -0.56 13.46
C PRO A 143 -15.87 -1.47 12.66
N ALA A 144 -15.30 -2.26 11.74
CA ALA A 144 -16.06 -3.19 10.91
C ALA A 144 -16.93 -4.16 11.73
N GLN A 145 -16.43 -4.55 12.91
CA GLN A 145 -17.11 -5.42 13.88
C GLN A 145 -18.44 -4.83 14.36
N ALA A 146 -18.55 -3.51 14.55
CA ALA A 146 -19.76 -2.88 15.07
C ALA A 146 -20.91 -2.85 14.05
N VAL A 147 -20.59 -2.87 12.76
CA VAL A 147 -21.57 -2.78 11.67
C VAL A 147 -21.71 -4.09 10.88
N VAL A 148 -21.12 -5.17 11.37
CA VAL A 148 -21.08 -6.43 10.62
C VAL A 148 -22.45 -7.07 10.46
N VAL A 149 -23.30 -7.01 11.49
CA VAL A 149 -24.67 -7.53 11.46
C VAL A 149 -25.54 -6.76 10.45
N PRO A 150 -25.63 -5.43 10.47
CA PRO A 150 -26.40 -4.72 9.46
C PRO A 150 -25.80 -4.89 8.04
N LEU A 151 -24.48 -5.02 7.90
CA LEU A 151 -23.86 -5.33 6.62
C LEU A 151 -24.23 -6.72 6.10
N TYR A 152 -24.24 -7.74 6.96
CA TYR A 152 -24.73 -9.08 6.61
C TYR A 152 -26.15 -9.01 6.04
N LEU A 153 -27.05 -8.32 6.75
CA LEU A 153 -28.45 -8.17 6.32
C LEU A 153 -28.54 -7.45 4.97
N LEU A 154 -27.69 -6.46 4.71
CA LEU A 154 -27.64 -5.76 3.43
C LEU A 154 -27.16 -6.69 2.31
N ILE A 155 -26.06 -7.41 2.52
CA ILE A 155 -25.48 -8.36 1.55
C ILE A 155 -26.48 -9.47 1.21
N ALA A 156 -27.17 -10.01 2.23
CA ALA A 156 -28.21 -11.02 2.05
C ALA A 156 -29.40 -10.47 1.25
N LYS A 157 -29.88 -9.26 1.56
CA LYS A 157 -30.96 -8.60 0.80
C LYS A 157 -30.60 -8.32 -0.66
N LEU A 158 -29.33 -8.02 -0.93
CA LEU A 158 -28.82 -7.83 -2.29
C LEU A 158 -28.62 -9.15 -3.06
N GLY A 159 -28.82 -10.31 -2.42
CA GLY A 159 -28.60 -11.62 -3.03
C GLY A 159 -27.11 -11.92 -3.30
N LEU A 160 -26.21 -11.25 -2.59
CA LEU A 160 -24.76 -11.38 -2.77
C LEU A 160 -24.13 -12.35 -1.77
N TYR A 161 -24.88 -12.86 -0.79
CA TYR A 161 -24.35 -13.80 0.20
C TYR A 161 -23.75 -15.05 -0.47
N ASP A 162 -22.66 -15.56 0.10
CA ASP A 162 -21.93 -16.71 -0.41
C ASP A 162 -21.33 -16.50 -1.82
N THR A 163 -20.84 -15.29 -2.09
CA THR A 163 -20.14 -14.94 -3.34
C THR A 163 -18.91 -14.08 -3.06
N LEU A 164 -17.96 -14.02 -4.02
CA LEU A 164 -16.79 -13.13 -3.89
C LEU A 164 -17.16 -11.63 -3.75
N PRO A 165 -18.16 -11.08 -4.47
CA PRO A 165 -18.65 -9.72 -4.25
C PRO A 165 -19.03 -9.41 -2.79
N ALA A 166 -19.55 -10.40 -2.06
CA ALA A 166 -19.86 -10.27 -0.64
C ALA A 166 -18.65 -9.86 0.20
N VAL A 167 -17.44 -10.25 -0.23
CA VAL A 167 -16.17 -9.90 0.39
C VAL A 167 -15.59 -8.62 -0.22
N ILE A 168 -15.60 -8.50 -1.55
CA ILE A 168 -14.97 -7.40 -2.30
C ILE A 168 -15.55 -6.04 -1.89
N LEU A 169 -16.88 -5.92 -1.90
CA LEU A 169 -17.57 -4.65 -1.66
C LEU A 169 -17.30 -4.06 -0.27
N PRO A 170 -17.51 -4.79 0.85
CA PRO A 170 -17.21 -4.25 2.16
C PRO A 170 -15.70 -4.01 2.35
N THR A 171 -14.84 -4.91 1.85
CA THR A 171 -13.38 -4.71 1.94
C THR A 171 -12.94 -3.41 1.26
N ALA A 172 -13.42 -3.15 0.04
CA ALA A 172 -13.15 -1.91 -0.67
C ALA A 172 -13.74 -0.71 0.08
N ALA A 173 -14.99 -0.77 0.52
CA ALA A 173 -15.64 0.31 1.26
C ALA A 173 -14.87 0.74 2.52
N PHE A 174 -14.31 -0.22 3.28
CA PHE A 174 -13.49 0.09 4.46
C PHE A 174 -12.07 0.55 4.11
N ALA A 175 -11.53 0.15 2.96
CA ALA A 175 -10.23 0.64 2.48
C ALA A 175 -10.30 2.08 1.93
N MET A 176 -11.48 2.52 1.47
CA MET A 176 -11.70 3.79 0.79
C MET A 176 -11.29 5.03 1.62
N PRO A 177 -11.70 5.21 2.89
CA PRO A 177 -11.38 6.43 3.64
C PRO A 177 -9.88 6.71 3.77
N VAL A 178 -9.09 5.69 4.11
CA VAL A 178 -7.62 5.82 4.21
C VAL A 178 -7.00 6.04 2.82
N SER A 179 -7.51 5.36 1.79
CA SER A 179 -7.01 5.53 0.42
C SER A 179 -7.21 6.94 -0.10
N VAL A 180 -8.39 7.51 0.13
CA VAL A 180 -8.74 8.89 -0.22
C VAL A 180 -7.91 9.89 0.60
N LEU A 181 -7.62 9.61 1.87
CA LEU A 181 -6.75 10.43 2.71
C LEU A 181 -5.33 10.49 2.15
N ILE A 182 -4.75 9.33 1.80
CA ILE A 182 -3.41 9.22 1.19
C ILE A 182 -3.35 9.98 -0.14
N LEU A 183 -4.34 9.77 -1.02
CA LEU A 183 -4.39 10.44 -2.32
C LEU A 183 -4.57 11.94 -2.16
N THR A 184 -5.47 12.40 -1.30
CA THR A 184 -5.66 13.83 -1.01
C THR A 184 -4.37 14.48 -0.54
N GLY A 185 -3.60 13.81 0.32
CA GLY A 185 -2.27 14.28 0.72
C GLY A 185 -1.32 14.42 -0.47
N THR A 186 -1.24 13.38 -1.30
CA THR A 186 -0.38 13.36 -2.50
C THR A 186 -0.77 14.42 -3.53
N LEU A 187 -2.07 14.64 -3.76
CA LEU A 187 -2.57 15.57 -4.77
C LEU A 187 -2.39 17.05 -4.39
N ARG A 188 -2.20 17.33 -3.09
CA ARG A 188 -1.86 18.68 -2.60
C ARG A 188 -0.43 19.09 -2.93
N ASP A 189 0.45 18.13 -3.20
CA ASP A 189 1.83 18.41 -3.61
C ASP A 189 1.92 18.85 -5.09
N ILE A 190 0.85 18.66 -5.87
CA ILE A 190 0.80 19.12 -7.26
C ILE A 190 0.44 20.61 -7.28
N SER A 191 1.38 21.43 -7.75
CA SER A 191 1.25 22.89 -7.81
C SER A 191 0.02 23.35 -8.59
N GLU A 192 -0.64 24.38 -8.09
CA GLU A 192 -1.85 24.95 -8.69
C GLU A 192 -1.60 25.48 -10.10
N GLU A 193 -0.42 26.06 -10.35
CA GLU A 193 0.01 26.56 -11.66
C GLU A 193 -0.09 25.53 -12.79
N LEU A 194 0.12 24.23 -12.50
CA LEU A 194 0.01 23.18 -13.51
C LEU A 194 -1.46 22.94 -13.93
N TYR A 195 -2.39 23.11 -13.00
CA TYR A 195 -3.81 23.01 -13.30
C TYR A 195 -4.30 24.23 -14.06
N GLU A 196 -3.85 25.42 -13.66
CA GLU A 196 -4.17 26.67 -14.35
C GLU A 196 -3.65 26.67 -15.79
N ALA A 197 -2.41 26.21 -16.01
CA ALA A 197 -1.83 26.07 -17.34
C ALA A 197 -2.69 25.14 -18.23
N MET A 198 -3.07 23.97 -17.72
CA MET A 198 -3.95 23.06 -18.46
C MET A 198 -5.36 23.64 -18.68
N ALA A 199 -5.88 24.43 -17.73
CA ALA A 199 -7.18 25.07 -17.87
C ALA A 199 -7.16 26.14 -18.98
N LEU A 200 -6.07 26.91 -19.08
CA LEU A 200 -5.84 27.87 -20.17
C LEU A 200 -5.71 27.17 -21.52
N ASP A 201 -5.15 25.96 -21.56
CA ASP A 201 -5.12 25.08 -22.75
C ASP A 201 -6.49 24.43 -23.07
N GLY A 202 -7.55 24.78 -22.34
CA GLY A 202 -8.90 24.26 -22.54
C GLY A 202 -9.08 22.80 -22.12
N ALA A 203 -8.22 22.28 -21.23
CA ALA A 203 -8.36 20.92 -20.74
C ALA A 203 -9.61 20.77 -19.88
N SER A 204 -10.39 19.71 -20.13
CA SER A 204 -11.49 19.31 -19.25
C SER A 204 -10.97 18.67 -17.96
N SER A 205 -11.80 18.62 -16.91
CA SER A 205 -11.46 17.95 -15.64
C SER A 205 -11.04 16.49 -15.83
N LEU A 206 -11.68 15.78 -16.77
CA LEU A 206 -11.31 14.41 -17.10
C LEU A 206 -9.92 14.33 -17.74
N ARG A 207 -9.60 15.27 -18.63
CA ARG A 207 -8.28 15.37 -19.26
C ARG A 207 -7.21 15.68 -18.21
N MET A 208 -7.46 16.60 -17.29
CA MET A 208 -6.56 16.89 -16.16
C MET A 208 -6.36 15.66 -15.27
N LEU A 209 -7.42 14.89 -14.99
CA LEU A 209 -7.33 13.67 -14.19
C LEU A 209 -6.36 12.65 -14.81
N PHE A 210 -6.48 12.38 -16.11
CA PHE A 210 -5.66 11.36 -16.77
C PHE A 210 -4.27 11.85 -17.19
N GLN A 211 -4.12 13.11 -17.58
CA GLN A 211 -2.87 13.63 -18.15
C GLN A 211 -1.97 14.32 -17.12
N LEU A 212 -2.52 14.79 -15.99
CA LEU A 212 -1.75 15.47 -14.94
C LEU A 212 -1.80 14.72 -13.62
N VAL A 213 -3.01 14.46 -13.10
CA VAL A 213 -3.21 13.91 -11.76
C VAL A 213 -2.65 12.50 -11.64
N ILE A 214 -3.08 11.56 -12.48
CA ILE A 214 -2.63 10.16 -12.40
C ILE A 214 -1.10 10.03 -12.59
N PRO A 215 -0.47 10.70 -13.58
CA PRO A 215 0.98 10.60 -13.78
C PRO A 215 1.81 11.17 -12.62
N LEU A 216 1.38 12.29 -12.02
CA LEU A 216 2.10 12.91 -10.91
C LEU A 216 1.80 12.24 -9.57
N ALA A 217 0.61 11.64 -9.41
CA ALA A 217 0.20 10.93 -8.20
C ALA A 217 0.67 9.48 -8.14
N LYS A 218 1.55 9.02 -9.03
CA LYS A 218 2.02 7.62 -9.09
C LYS A 218 2.52 7.09 -7.74
N GLY A 219 3.21 7.92 -6.95
CA GLY A 219 3.65 7.56 -5.60
C GLY A 219 2.48 7.26 -4.66
N GLY A 220 1.51 8.18 -4.58
CA GLY A 220 0.30 8.00 -3.77
C GLY A 220 -0.58 6.84 -4.24
N ILE A 221 -0.75 6.68 -5.56
CA ILE A 221 -1.48 5.55 -6.16
C ILE A 221 -0.80 4.23 -5.78
N SER A 222 0.53 4.15 -5.84
CA SER A 222 1.28 2.95 -5.44
C SER A 222 1.05 2.61 -3.97
N THR A 223 1.03 3.61 -3.08
CA THR A 223 0.71 3.42 -1.67
C THR A 223 -0.71 2.88 -1.48
N VAL A 224 -1.70 3.42 -2.21
CA VAL A 224 -3.08 2.93 -2.16
C VAL A 224 -3.23 1.51 -2.70
N VAL A 225 -2.54 1.17 -3.79
CA VAL A 225 -2.51 -0.20 -4.33
C VAL A 225 -2.00 -1.17 -3.28
N ILE A 226 -0.87 -0.89 -2.66
CA ILE A 226 -0.28 -1.77 -1.63
C ILE A 226 -1.21 -1.87 -0.43
N TYR A 227 -1.70 -0.75 0.07
CA TYR A 227 -2.60 -0.70 1.23
C TYR A 227 -3.87 -1.52 0.98
N SER A 228 -4.60 -1.25 -0.10
CA SER A 228 -5.86 -1.93 -0.41
C SER A 228 -5.66 -3.41 -0.77
N ALA A 229 -4.56 -3.77 -1.45
CA ALA A 229 -4.20 -5.16 -1.71
C ALA A 229 -3.93 -5.93 -0.41
N LEU A 230 -3.18 -5.34 0.54
CA LEU A 230 -2.92 -5.96 1.83
C LEU A 230 -4.19 -6.13 2.66
N GLN A 231 -5.11 -5.16 2.62
CA GLN A 231 -6.40 -5.28 3.30
C GLN A 231 -7.23 -6.46 2.74
N ALA A 232 -7.23 -6.63 1.43
CA ALA A 232 -7.93 -7.74 0.78
C ALA A 232 -7.25 -9.09 1.03
N TRP A 233 -5.92 -9.14 0.93
CA TRP A 233 -5.15 -10.38 1.13
C TRP A 233 -5.23 -10.91 2.56
N ASN A 234 -5.16 -10.01 3.54
CA ASN A 234 -5.23 -10.36 4.97
C ASN A 234 -6.68 -10.41 5.49
N GLY A 235 -7.67 -10.16 4.64
CA GLY A 235 -9.07 -10.10 5.02
C GLY A 235 -9.56 -11.43 5.56
N PHE A 236 -10.07 -11.43 6.80
CA PHE A 236 -10.61 -12.63 7.46
C PHE A 236 -12.07 -12.47 7.86
N LEU A 237 -12.43 -11.33 8.45
CA LEU A 237 -13.75 -11.09 9.03
C LEU A 237 -14.89 -11.15 8.01
N PHE A 238 -14.77 -10.44 6.86
CA PHE A 238 -15.83 -10.43 5.85
C PHE A 238 -15.98 -11.78 5.15
N PRO A 239 -14.90 -12.47 4.72
CA PRO A 239 -15.02 -13.85 4.25
C PRO A 239 -15.72 -14.76 5.27
N LEU A 240 -15.30 -14.72 6.54
CA LEU A 240 -15.84 -15.59 7.58
C LEU A 240 -17.36 -15.46 7.75
N ILE A 241 -17.89 -14.25 7.59
CA ILE A 241 -19.29 -13.94 7.90
C ILE A 241 -20.17 -13.96 6.65
N PHE A 242 -19.61 -13.68 5.47
CA PHE A 242 -20.40 -13.50 4.23
C PHE A 242 -20.23 -14.66 3.25
N THR A 243 -19.43 -15.67 3.57
CA THR A 243 -19.26 -16.89 2.78
C THR A 243 -19.45 -18.13 3.63
N GLN A 244 -19.94 -19.19 3.00
CA GLN A 244 -20.26 -20.45 3.66
C GLN A 244 -19.84 -21.67 2.83
N SER A 245 -20.02 -21.65 1.51
CA SER A 245 -19.57 -22.75 0.65
C SER A 245 -18.08 -22.64 0.34
N ASP A 246 -17.49 -23.74 -0.14
CA ASP A 246 -16.08 -23.75 -0.54
C ASP A 246 -15.81 -22.95 -1.82
N GLY A 247 -16.86 -22.60 -2.58
CA GLY A 247 -16.79 -21.85 -3.83
C GLY A 247 -16.11 -20.48 -3.67
N PRO A 248 -16.65 -19.54 -2.87
CA PRO A 248 -16.08 -18.19 -2.68
C PRO A 248 -14.99 -18.11 -1.59
N ARG A 249 -14.49 -19.26 -1.11
CA ARG A 249 -13.58 -19.30 0.05
C ARG A 249 -12.19 -18.76 -0.30
N VAL A 250 -11.57 -18.04 0.63
CA VAL A 250 -10.26 -17.38 0.48
C VAL A 250 -9.17 -18.00 1.36
N LEU A 251 -7.91 -17.66 1.11
CA LEU A 251 -6.73 -18.22 1.78
C LEU A 251 -6.80 -18.14 3.31
N THR A 252 -7.20 -17.00 3.85
CA THR A 252 -7.29 -16.78 5.32
C THR A 252 -8.27 -17.74 5.98
N LEU A 253 -9.36 -18.12 5.32
CA LEU A 253 -10.29 -19.15 5.79
C LEU A 253 -9.78 -20.57 5.57
N GLY A 254 -8.94 -20.77 4.56
CA GLY A 254 -8.29 -22.06 4.28
C GLY A 254 -7.28 -22.48 5.35
N LEU A 255 -6.67 -21.52 6.06
CA LEU A 255 -5.79 -21.82 7.20
C LEU A 255 -6.53 -22.60 8.31
N PHE A 256 -7.83 -22.39 8.45
CA PHE A 256 -8.66 -23.06 9.44
C PHE A 256 -9.08 -24.49 9.05
N ASN A 257 -8.77 -24.96 7.83
CA ASN A 257 -9.01 -26.35 7.45
C ASN A 257 -8.22 -27.35 8.30
N TYR A 258 -7.13 -26.90 8.92
CA TYR A 258 -6.24 -27.71 9.74
C TYR A 258 -6.54 -27.62 11.24
N VAL A 259 -7.62 -26.92 11.61
CA VAL A 259 -8.08 -26.77 12.98
C VAL A 259 -9.40 -27.52 13.12
N SER A 260 -9.44 -28.51 14.01
CA SER A 260 -10.64 -29.30 14.28
C SER A 260 -10.93 -29.38 15.78
N GLN A 261 -12.12 -29.86 16.15
CA GLN A 261 -12.46 -30.12 17.55
C GLN A 261 -11.60 -31.21 18.21
N PHE A 262 -10.94 -32.06 17.41
CA PHE A 262 -10.13 -33.19 17.90
C PHE A 262 -8.63 -32.86 17.95
N GLY A 263 -8.23 -31.68 17.49
CA GLY A 263 -6.83 -31.26 17.46
C GLY A 263 -6.50 -30.37 16.26
N VAL A 264 -5.27 -29.88 16.26
CA VAL A 264 -4.72 -28.99 15.22
C VAL A 264 -3.57 -29.70 14.51
N ASN A 265 -3.63 -29.76 13.17
CA ASN A 265 -2.49 -30.16 12.36
C ASN A 265 -1.57 -28.93 12.17
N VAL A 266 -0.67 -28.73 13.13
CA VAL A 266 0.19 -27.54 13.18
C VAL A 266 1.15 -27.47 11.98
N PRO A 267 1.83 -28.55 11.57
CA PRO A 267 2.70 -28.52 10.40
C PRO A 267 1.97 -28.19 9.10
N ALA A 268 0.79 -28.76 8.84
CA ALA A 268 0.01 -28.43 7.65
C ALA A 268 -0.54 -26.99 7.68
N LEU A 269 -0.96 -26.51 8.85
CA LEU A 269 -1.35 -25.11 9.05
C LEU A 269 -0.19 -24.17 8.71
N LEU A 270 1.01 -24.42 9.26
CA LEU A 270 2.18 -23.58 9.01
C LEU A 270 2.69 -23.70 7.57
N ALA A 271 2.59 -24.88 6.94
CA ALA A 271 2.86 -25.05 5.51
C ALA A 271 1.91 -24.18 4.66
N SER A 272 0.62 -24.14 5.03
CA SER A 272 -0.37 -23.27 4.38
C SER A 272 -0.05 -21.78 4.56
N VAL A 273 0.42 -21.37 5.74
CA VAL A 273 0.89 -19.98 5.99
C VAL A 273 2.12 -19.65 5.12
N VAL A 274 3.10 -20.56 5.06
CA VAL A 274 4.30 -20.40 4.22
C VAL A 274 3.91 -20.22 2.75
N LEU A 275 3.08 -21.12 2.21
CA LEU A 275 2.60 -21.05 0.84
C LEU A 275 1.81 -19.77 0.56
N SER A 276 0.97 -19.32 1.51
CA SER A 276 0.20 -18.09 1.41
C SER A 276 1.08 -16.83 1.36
N GLY A 277 2.28 -16.88 1.93
CA GLY A 277 3.24 -15.77 1.90
C GLY A 277 4.03 -15.65 0.59
N ILE A 278 4.18 -16.75 -0.17
CA ILE A 278 5.00 -16.78 -1.40
C ILE A 278 4.53 -15.74 -2.44
N PRO A 279 3.23 -15.62 -2.78
CA PRO A 279 2.79 -14.65 -3.79
C PRO A 279 3.08 -13.20 -3.40
N ILE A 280 2.86 -12.83 -2.14
CA ILE A 280 3.19 -11.48 -1.65
C ILE A 280 4.69 -11.23 -1.78
N PHE A 281 5.50 -12.21 -1.36
CA PHE A 281 6.95 -12.10 -1.45
C PHE A 281 7.41 -11.96 -2.90
N ALA A 282 6.84 -12.73 -3.83
CA ALA A 282 7.12 -12.62 -5.26
C ALA A 282 6.77 -11.23 -5.81
N VAL A 283 5.58 -10.70 -5.47
CA VAL A 283 5.18 -9.33 -5.85
C VAL A 283 6.16 -8.30 -5.29
N TYR A 284 6.58 -8.44 -4.03
CA TYR A 284 7.57 -7.55 -3.43
C TYR A 284 8.93 -7.60 -4.18
N LEU A 285 9.43 -8.79 -4.51
CA LEU A 285 10.71 -8.94 -5.22
C LEU A 285 10.69 -8.23 -6.60
N VAL A 286 9.55 -8.23 -7.28
CA VAL A 286 9.35 -7.52 -8.55
C VAL A 286 9.18 -6.02 -8.32
N ALA A 287 8.35 -5.63 -7.34
CA ALA A 287 7.98 -4.25 -7.07
C ALA A 287 9.09 -3.42 -6.39
N ARG A 288 10.05 -4.05 -5.69
CA ARG A 288 11.10 -3.35 -4.93
C ARG A 288 11.89 -2.34 -5.78
N ARG A 289 12.12 -2.63 -7.06
CA ARG A 289 12.88 -1.74 -7.97
C ARG A 289 12.08 -0.46 -8.28
N SER A 290 10.77 -0.58 -8.45
CA SER A 290 9.85 0.54 -8.67
C SER A 290 9.66 1.37 -7.39
N LEU A 291 9.58 0.71 -6.22
CA LEU A 291 9.46 1.39 -4.92
C LEU A 291 10.70 2.23 -4.58
N VAL A 292 11.90 1.69 -4.82
CA VAL A 292 13.16 2.44 -4.61
C VAL A 292 13.27 3.62 -5.59
N SER A 293 12.85 3.45 -6.83
CA SER A 293 12.88 4.52 -7.84
C SER A 293 11.86 5.64 -7.53
N GLY A 294 10.69 5.30 -7.00
CA GLY A 294 9.67 6.28 -6.58
C GLY A 294 10.08 7.11 -5.36
N LEU A 295 10.76 6.49 -4.38
CA LEU A 295 11.32 7.20 -3.22
C LEU A 295 12.44 8.18 -3.61
N MET A 296 13.25 7.85 -4.61
CA MET A 296 14.30 8.73 -5.12
C MET A 296 13.77 9.94 -5.91
N GLY A 297 12.56 9.83 -6.49
CA GLY A 297 11.91 10.95 -7.20
C GLY A 297 11.32 12.03 -6.27
N VAL A 298 10.99 11.68 -5.02
CA VAL A 298 10.42 12.62 -4.02
C VAL A 298 11.52 13.23 -3.13
N GLY A 299 12.64 12.54 -2.94
CA GLY A 299 13.79 13.02 -2.14
C GLY A 299 14.93 13.67 -2.94
N GLY A 300 14.88 13.62 -4.27
CA GLY A 300 15.90 14.17 -5.15
C GLY A 300 15.62 15.63 -5.52
N LYS A 301 15.80 16.55 -4.57
CA LYS A 301 16.21 17.91 -4.91
C LYS A 301 17.70 17.93 -5.25
#